data_AF-A0A920EXW1-F1
#
_entry.id   AF-A0A920EXW1-F1
#
_cell.length_a   1.000
_cell.length_b   1.000
_cell.length_c   1.000
_cell.angle_alpha   90.00
_cell.angle_beta   90.00
_cell.angle_gamma   90.00
#
_symmetry.space_group_name_H-M   'P 1'
#
loop_
_entity.id
_entity.type
_entity.pdbx_description
1 polymer ?
#
loop_
_entity_poly.entity_id
_entity_poly.type
_entity_poly.pdbx_seq_one_letter_code
_entity_poly.pdbx_strand_id
1 'polypeptide(L)'
;MEETFDFQYKLFGSSKSSRPGSHKSSERGSGMEFNRLVSLQQYPDPRRLDLRASIIDPYERWLVREFKQRSAVSVFAIVDLSASVRFNGLQNGKNLID
;
A
#
# COMPACT_ATOMS: atom_id res chain seq x y z
N MET A 1 9.56 -32.35 9.44
CA MET A 1 8.65 -31.20 9.40
C MET A 1 9.52 -30.03 8.97
N GLU A 2 9.32 -29.53 7.76
CA GLU A 2 10.19 -28.49 7.17
C GLU A 2 9.80 -27.15 7.81
N GLU A 3 10.69 -26.56 8.61
CA GLU A 3 10.43 -25.23 9.19
C GLU A 3 10.50 -24.18 8.09
N THR A 4 9.37 -23.54 7.83
CA THR A 4 9.26 -22.41 6.91
C THR A 4 9.57 -21.14 7.68
N PHE A 5 10.64 -20.43 7.28
CA PHE A 5 10.98 -19.13 7.85
C PHE A 5 10.27 -18.03 7.07
N ASP A 6 9.22 -17.47 7.67
CA ASP A 6 8.48 -16.35 7.08
C ASP A 6 9.23 -15.03 7.30
N PHE A 7 9.63 -14.39 6.20
CA PHE A 7 10.19 -13.03 6.23
C PHE A 7 9.06 -11.99 6.11
N GLN A 8 8.68 -11.39 7.24
CA GLN A 8 7.69 -10.31 7.27
C GLN A 8 8.36 -8.94 7.14
N TYR A 9 8.16 -8.28 6.00
CA TYR A 9 8.62 -6.90 5.78
C TYR A 9 7.45 -5.94 5.64
N LYS A 10 7.44 -4.90 6.49
CA LYS A 10 6.46 -3.82 6.41
C LYS A 10 7.03 -2.68 5.57
N LEU A 11 6.43 -2.45 4.40
CA LEU A 11 6.70 -1.27 3.59
C LEU A 11 6.26 -0.01 4.36
N PHE A 12 7.19 0.93 4.55
CA PHE A 12 6.88 2.23 5.12
C PHE A 12 6.41 3.20 4.03
N GLY A 13 5.38 3.98 4.34
CA GLY A 13 4.86 5.02 3.44
C GLY A 13 3.73 4.55 2.52
N SER A 14 3.37 5.43 1.58
CA SER A 14 2.34 5.19 0.57
C SER A 14 2.98 5.14 -0.81
N SER A 15 2.55 4.18 -1.64
CA SER A 15 3.01 4.13 -3.02
C SER A 15 2.46 5.32 -3.83
N LYS A 16 3.13 5.64 -4.95
CA LYS A 16 2.63 6.57 -5.98
C LYS A 16 2.35 5.87 -7.32
N SER A 17 2.15 4.55 -7.27
CA SER A 17 1.92 3.76 -8.48
C SER A 17 0.48 3.93 -8.94
N SER A 18 0.29 4.17 -10.24
CA SER A 18 -1.04 4.21 -10.87
C SER A 18 -1.63 2.81 -11.08
N ARG A 19 -0.85 1.74 -10.90
CA ARG A 19 -1.31 0.37 -11.04
C ARG A 19 -2.08 -0.06 -9.80
N PRO A 20 -3.32 -0.59 -9.92
CA PRO A 20 -4.05 -1.14 -8.79
C PRO A 20 -3.28 -2.24 -8.06
N GLY A 21 -3.43 -2.31 -6.75
CA GLY A 21 -2.81 -3.36 -5.94
C GLY A 21 -3.28 -3.30 -4.49
N SER A 22 -2.51 -3.92 -3.58
CA SER A 22 -2.94 -4.11 -2.19
C SER A 22 -2.26 -3.18 -1.19
N HIS A 23 -1.41 -2.25 -1.61
CA HIS A 23 -0.69 -1.35 -0.69
C HIS A 23 -1.36 0.01 -0.58
N LYS A 24 -1.12 0.68 0.56
CA LYS A 24 -1.51 2.08 0.76
C LYS A 24 -0.87 2.94 -0.32
N SER A 25 -1.60 3.91 -0.81
CA SER A 25 -1.18 4.77 -1.90
C SER A 25 -1.59 6.21 -1.64
N SER A 26 -0.91 7.17 -2.25
CA SER A 26 -1.37 8.55 -2.34
C SER A 26 -2.23 8.82 -3.57
N GLU A 27 -2.36 7.84 -4.46
CA GLU A 27 -3.13 7.99 -5.69
C GLU A 27 -4.64 8.08 -5.39
N ARG A 28 -5.30 9.02 -6.05
CA ARG A 28 -6.76 9.19 -6.00
C ARG A 28 -7.40 8.17 -6.95
N GLY A 29 -8.63 7.75 -6.66
CA GLY A 29 -9.34 6.90 -7.61
C GLY A 29 -10.65 6.28 -7.13
N SER A 30 -11.02 5.19 -7.78
CA SER A 30 -12.18 4.33 -7.49
C SER A 30 -12.04 3.47 -6.23
N GLY A 31 -10.96 3.66 -5.46
CA GLY A 31 -10.76 2.89 -4.24
C GLY A 31 -11.82 3.16 -3.16
N MET A 32 -11.77 2.35 -2.11
CA MET A 32 -12.74 2.39 -1.01
C MET A 32 -12.24 3.16 0.21
N GLU A 33 -10.98 3.62 0.22
CA GLU A 33 -10.42 4.35 1.35
C GLU A 33 -10.77 5.84 1.24
N PHE A 34 -11.69 6.30 2.10
CA PHE A 34 -12.04 7.72 2.18
C PHE A 34 -10.77 8.54 2.48
N ASN A 35 -10.56 9.61 1.70
CA ASN A 35 -9.44 10.53 1.91
C ASN A 35 -9.91 11.80 2.63
N ARG A 36 -10.84 12.52 2.01
CA ARG A 36 -11.32 13.84 2.44
C ARG A 36 -12.53 14.28 1.61
N LEU A 37 -13.21 15.31 2.08
CA LEU A 37 -14.15 16.09 1.29
C LEU A 37 -13.38 17.16 0.51
N VAL A 38 -13.72 17.32 -0.76
CA VAL A 38 -13.17 18.34 -1.66
C VAL A 38 -14.30 18.99 -2.43
N SER A 39 -14.10 20.17 -3.01
CA SER A 39 -15.14 20.77 -3.84
C SER A 39 -15.36 19.98 -5.13
N LEU A 40 -16.60 19.99 -5.63
CA LEU A 40 -16.97 19.39 -6.92
C LEU A 40 -16.12 19.96 -8.07
N GLN A 41 -15.69 21.23 -7.97
CA GLN A 41 -14.80 21.86 -8.96
C GLN A 41 -13.40 21.23 -8.97
N GLN A 42 -12.88 20.84 -7.80
CA GLN A 42 -11.55 20.22 -7.67
C GLN A 42 -11.56 18.72 -8.01
N TYR A 43 -12.71 18.05 -7.82
CA TYR A 43 -12.90 16.64 -8.17
C TYR A 43 -14.29 16.46 -8.80
N PRO A 44 -14.41 16.59 -10.14
CA PRO A 44 -15.70 16.68 -10.83
C PRO A 44 -16.36 15.31 -11.03
N ASP A 45 -16.62 14.60 -9.92
CA ASP A 45 -17.37 13.34 -9.89
C ASP A 45 -18.66 13.51 -9.06
N PRO A 46 -19.78 13.96 -9.69
CA PRO A 46 -21.02 14.26 -8.98
C PRO A 46 -21.66 13.02 -8.33
N ARG A 47 -21.28 11.81 -8.76
CA ARG A 47 -21.75 10.55 -8.13
C ARG A 47 -21.26 10.40 -6.69
N ARG A 48 -20.25 11.18 -6.29
CA ARG A 48 -19.67 11.18 -4.94
C ARG A 48 -20.09 12.39 -4.12
N LEU A 49 -21.12 13.11 -4.56
CA LEU A 49 -21.64 14.28 -3.86
C LEU A 49 -22.10 13.90 -2.46
N ASP A 50 -21.60 14.62 -1.46
CA ASP A 50 -22.06 14.51 -0.09
C ASP A 50 -23.03 15.66 0.18
N LEU A 51 -24.33 15.39 0.02
CA LEU A 51 -25.39 16.39 0.18
C LEU A 51 -25.42 16.96 1.60
N ARG A 52 -25.27 16.10 2.62
CA ARG A 52 -25.26 16.55 4.01
C ARG A 52 -24.11 17.51 4.24
N ALA A 53 -22.89 17.12 3.84
CA ALA A 53 -21.72 17.97 4.02
C ALA A 53 -21.83 19.28 3.25
N SER A 54 -22.40 19.26 2.04
CA SER A 54 -22.61 20.45 1.21
C SER A 54 -23.61 21.42 1.85
N ILE A 55 -24.73 20.93 2.39
CA ILE A 55 -25.78 21.76 3.00
C ILE A 55 -25.28 22.48 4.27
N ILE A 56 -24.42 21.83 5.04
CA ILE A 56 -23.88 22.43 6.28
C ILE A 56 -22.57 23.18 6.06
N ASP A 57 -22.04 23.22 4.83
CA ASP A 57 -20.81 23.94 4.52
C ASP A 57 -21.07 25.45 4.57
N PRO A 58 -20.40 26.22 5.45
CA PRO A 58 -20.64 27.65 5.59
C PRO A 58 -20.21 28.47 4.36
N TYR A 59 -19.51 27.85 3.42
CA TYR A 59 -19.08 28.46 2.16
C TYR A 59 -19.96 28.05 0.97
N GLU A 60 -21.08 27.35 1.23
CA GLU A 60 -22.06 26.93 0.22
C GLU A 60 -21.45 26.11 -0.94
N ARG A 61 -20.39 25.34 -0.65
CA ARG A 61 -19.73 24.53 -1.68
C ARG A 61 -20.43 23.19 -1.85
N TRP A 62 -20.52 22.76 -3.11
CA TRP A 62 -20.78 21.36 -3.42
C TRP A 62 -19.56 20.53 -3.06
N LEU A 63 -19.68 19.69 -2.03
CA LEU A 63 -18.61 18.84 -1.52
C LEU A 63 -18.79 17.40 -2.01
N VAL A 64 -17.71 16.81 -2.50
CA VAL A 64 -17.65 15.42 -2.95
C VAL A 64 -16.64 14.64 -2.12
N ARG A 65 -16.89 13.34 -1.95
CA ARG A 65 -15.96 12.43 -1.28
C ARG A 65 -14.83 12.02 -2.21
N GLU A 66 -13.62 12.40 -1.87
CA GLU A 66 -12.41 11.88 -2.52
C GLU A 66 -11.97 10.59 -1.83
N PHE A 67 -11.58 9.59 -2.63
CA PHE A 67 -11.08 8.31 -2.14
C PHE A 67 -9.69 8.03 -2.70
N LYS A 68 -8.87 7.34 -1.91
CA LYS A 68 -7.59 6.80 -2.36
C LYS A 68 -7.80 5.43 -2.98
N GLN A 69 -7.16 5.19 -4.12
CA GLN A 69 -7.02 3.84 -4.66
C GLN A 69 -5.83 3.14 -3.99
N ARG A 70 -5.94 1.84 -3.75
CA ARG A 70 -4.76 1.05 -3.38
C ARG A 70 -3.94 0.74 -4.62
N SER A 71 -2.64 0.64 -4.44
CA SER A 71 -1.70 0.52 -5.55
C SER A 71 -0.72 -0.64 -5.36
N ALA A 72 -0.19 -1.13 -6.48
CA ALA A 72 0.87 -2.12 -6.49
C ALA A 72 2.22 -1.46 -6.17
N VAL A 73 3.07 -2.18 -5.43
CA VAL A 73 4.46 -1.79 -5.14
C VAL A 73 5.38 -2.86 -5.72
N SER A 74 6.38 -2.44 -6.49
CA SER A 74 7.43 -3.35 -6.95
C SER A 74 8.48 -3.52 -5.85
N VAL A 75 8.75 -4.77 -5.47
CA VAL A 75 9.79 -5.14 -4.50
C VAL A 75 10.86 -5.92 -5.24
N PHE A 76 12.12 -5.53 -5.07
CA PHE A 76 13.27 -6.23 -5.62
C PHE A 76 14.12 -6.76 -4.48
N ALA A 77 14.49 -8.03 -4.53
CA ALA A 77 15.41 -8.65 -3.58
C ALA A 77 16.78 -8.82 -4.26
N ILE A 78 17.84 -8.43 -3.56
CA ILE A 78 19.22 -8.72 -3.94
C ILE A 78 19.75 -9.66 -2.86
N VAL A 79 20.18 -10.85 -3.28
CA VAL A 79 20.67 -11.89 -2.38
C VAL A 79 22.16 -12.06 -2.62
N ASP A 80 22.95 -11.91 -1.57
CA ASP A 80 24.36 -12.28 -1.61
C ASP A 80 24.49 -13.80 -1.43
N LEU A 81 25.23 -14.45 -2.33
CA LEU A 81 25.54 -15.89 -2.32
C LEU A 81 27.04 -16.15 -2.20
N SER A 82 27.80 -15.16 -1.74
CA SER A 82 29.23 -15.25 -1.50
C SER A 82 29.58 -16.25 -0.39
N ALA A 83 30.83 -16.71 -0.36
CA ALA A 83 31.31 -17.58 0.70
C ALA A 83 31.30 -16.92 2.10
N SER A 84 31.22 -15.58 2.19
CA SER A 84 31.17 -14.87 3.49
C SER A 84 29.84 -14.98 4.22
N VAL A 85 28.74 -15.27 3.51
CA VAL A 85 27.43 -15.54 4.14
C VAL A 85 27.22 -17.02 4.43
N ARG A 86 28.29 -17.84 4.37
CA ARG A 86 28.23 -19.28 4.68
C ARG A 86 27.68 -19.48 6.10
N PHE A 87 26.55 -20.16 6.17
CA PHE A 87 25.94 -20.58 7.41
C PHE A 87 26.51 -21.95 7.81
N ASN A 88 27.31 -21.99 8.89
CA ASN A 88 27.72 -23.25 9.52
C ASN A 88 26.60 -23.72 10.47
N GLY A 89 25.53 -24.26 9.89
CA GLY A 89 24.47 -24.94 10.63
C GLY A 89 24.75 -26.42 10.80
N LEU A 90 24.46 -26.96 11.99
CA LEU A 90 24.35 -28.40 12.22
C LEU A 90 22.91 -28.81 11.93
N GLN A 91 22.68 -29.68 10.92
CA GLN A 91 21.40 -30.35 10.76
C GLN A 91 21.55 -31.79 11.26
N ASN A 92 20.78 -32.17 12.28
CA ASN A 92 20.85 -33.49 12.92
C ASN A 92 22.30 -33.94 13.27
N GLY A 93 23.11 -33.04 13.82
CA GLY A 93 24.48 -33.35 14.25
C GLY A 93 25.49 -33.55 13.12
N LYS A 94 25.12 -33.24 11.87
CA LYS A 94 26.03 -33.23 10.71
C LYS A 94 26.24 -31.80 10.25
N ASN A 95 27.50 -31.45 9.97
CA ASN A 95 27.80 -30.20 9.29
C ASN A 95 27.20 -30.27 7.88
N LEU A 96 26.46 -29.24 7.51
CA LEU A 96 25.87 -29.13 6.17
C LEU A 96 26.87 -28.72 5.09
N ILE A 97 28.12 -28.53 5.49
CA ILE A 97 29.21 -28.11 4.63
C ILE A 97 30.39 -29.03 4.95
N ASP A 98 30.45 -30.14 4.23
CA ASP A 98 31.68 -30.92 4.02
C ASP A 98 32.31 -30.49 2.69
#